data_AF-A0A7W0V7C5-F1
#
_entry.id   AF-A0A7W0V7C5-F1
#
_cell.length_a   1.000
_cell.length_b   1.000
_cell.length_c   1.000
_cell.angle_alpha   90.00
_cell.angle_beta   90.00
_cell.angle_gamma   90.00
#
_symmetry.space_group_name_H-M   'P 1'
#
loop_
_entity.id
_entity.type
_entity.pdbx_description
1 polymer ?
#
loop_
_entity_poly.entity_id
_entity_poly.type
_entity_poly.pdbx_seq_one_letter_code
_entity_poly.pdbx_strand_id
1 'polypeptide(L)'
;AARSARIEARLASTPPGEILWAELLDGFGFSANREPMRTLAQTIPLASLEDLIQAIPPAGRLDAIRGVLLGTAGFLPLSPAEAHFGQLPPDHVSALEAAWHERGEPWRHEILPASAWQRARVRPANHPLPRLLSMAGILLSASHHSGFLVTMLATLVDPDGPVIALRNLSSAGKTPGVGVDRAIDVMSSGLIPFALALAAQTGDTALADTASQEWERLPEPAANAITRRAARQVAGSAPLGKIGARGAQGLIHLDTSLCQPRRCFECSIAAVALAVNE
;
A
#
# COMPACT_ATOMS: atom_id res chain seq x y z
N ALA A 1 1.16 -3.94 -16.92
CA ALA A 1 0.38 -5.09 -17.44
C ALA A 1 0.26 -6.22 -16.42
N ALA A 2 1.34 -6.87 -15.98
CA ALA A 2 1.24 -8.08 -15.15
C ALA A 2 0.57 -7.90 -13.76
N ARG A 3 0.63 -6.72 -13.13
CA ARG A 3 -0.08 -6.49 -11.86
C ARG A 3 -1.56 -6.22 -12.07
N SER A 4 -1.92 -5.25 -12.92
CA SER A 4 -3.32 -4.94 -13.24
C SER A 4 -4.09 -6.15 -13.78
N ALA A 5 -3.50 -6.97 -14.65
CA ALA A 5 -4.16 -8.19 -15.15
C ALA A 5 -4.44 -9.22 -14.03
N ARG A 6 -3.57 -9.33 -13.02
CA ARG A 6 -3.82 -10.20 -11.85
C ARG A 6 -4.94 -9.64 -10.96
N ILE A 7 -5.02 -8.32 -10.83
CA ILE A 7 -6.10 -7.64 -10.10
C ILE A 7 -7.42 -7.81 -10.85
N GLU A 8 -7.42 -7.62 -12.16
CA GLU A 8 -8.57 -7.81 -13.05
C GLU A 8 -9.15 -9.21 -12.93
N ALA A 9 -8.30 -10.25 -12.97
CA ALA A 9 -8.74 -11.62 -12.77
C ALA A 9 -9.43 -11.85 -11.40
N ARG A 10 -9.01 -11.15 -10.34
CA ARG A 10 -9.63 -11.25 -9.01
C ARG A 10 -10.98 -10.53 -8.95
N LEU A 11 -11.16 -9.44 -9.71
CA LEU A 11 -12.41 -8.67 -9.75
C LEU A 11 -13.60 -9.51 -10.24
N ALA A 12 -13.37 -10.62 -10.94
CA ALA A 12 -14.41 -11.56 -11.36
C ALA A 12 -15.13 -12.28 -10.20
N SER A 13 -14.52 -12.34 -9.01
CA SER A 13 -15.04 -13.14 -7.88
C SER A 13 -14.94 -12.47 -6.51
N THR A 14 -14.21 -11.36 -6.39
CA THR A 14 -14.01 -10.65 -5.12
C THR A 14 -14.49 -9.20 -5.26
N PRO A 15 -15.22 -8.65 -4.27
CA PRO A 15 -15.64 -7.24 -4.30
C PRO A 15 -14.45 -6.28 -4.49
N PRO A 16 -14.59 -5.20 -5.30
CA PRO A 16 -13.47 -4.31 -5.59
C PRO A 16 -12.86 -3.65 -4.35
N GLY A 17 -13.67 -3.33 -3.34
CA GLY A 17 -13.20 -2.74 -2.07
C GLY A 17 -12.24 -3.66 -1.31
N GLU A 18 -12.55 -4.96 -1.24
CA GLU A 18 -11.71 -5.98 -0.59
C GLU A 18 -10.37 -6.16 -1.33
N ILE A 19 -10.41 -6.15 -2.67
CA ILE A 19 -9.18 -6.22 -3.47
C ILE A 19 -8.32 -4.98 -3.20
N LEU A 20 -8.91 -3.79 -3.22
CA LEU A 20 -8.17 -2.55 -2.97
C LEU A 20 -7.56 -2.51 -1.57
N TRP A 21 -8.30 -2.95 -0.55
CA TRP A 21 -7.80 -3.10 0.82
C TRP A 21 -6.54 -3.96 0.87
N ALA A 22 -6.58 -5.13 0.24
CA ALA A 22 -5.43 -6.04 0.17
C ALA A 22 -4.26 -5.46 -0.63
N GLU A 23 -4.51 -4.79 -1.77
CA GLU A 23 -3.45 -4.17 -2.59
C GLU A 23 -2.77 -3.00 -1.86
N LEU A 24 -3.52 -2.23 -1.09
CA LEU A 24 -2.96 -1.13 -0.30
C LEU A 24 -2.12 -1.66 0.86
N LEU A 25 -2.62 -2.61 1.65
CA LEU A 25 -1.83 -3.24 2.71
C LEU A 25 -0.54 -3.87 2.17
N ASP A 26 -0.61 -4.62 1.07
CA ASP A 26 0.57 -5.15 0.38
C ASP A 26 1.54 -4.04 -0.05
N GLY A 27 1.04 -2.92 -0.57
CA GLY A 27 1.83 -1.73 -0.89
C GLY A 27 2.55 -1.15 0.34
N PHE A 28 1.83 -1.01 1.46
CA PHE A 28 2.37 -0.61 2.75
C PHE A 28 3.36 -1.62 3.36
N GLY A 29 3.37 -2.86 2.88
CA GLY A 29 4.37 -3.84 3.29
C GLY A 29 5.77 -3.56 2.76
N PHE A 30 5.90 -2.91 1.60
CA PHE A 30 7.18 -2.76 0.89
C PHE A 30 7.95 -4.10 0.75
N SER A 31 9.23 -4.08 0.37
CA SER A 31 9.97 -5.33 0.16
C SER A 31 10.04 -6.25 1.39
N ALA A 32 10.10 -5.69 2.60
CA ALA A 32 10.38 -6.45 3.82
C ALA A 32 9.15 -7.01 4.54
N ASN A 33 7.98 -6.36 4.43
CA ASN A 33 6.78 -6.71 5.19
C ASN A 33 5.54 -6.93 4.29
N ARG A 34 5.73 -7.21 3.00
CA ARG A 34 4.65 -7.51 2.05
C ARG A 34 3.81 -8.72 2.47
N GLU A 35 4.48 -9.82 2.80
CA GLU A 35 3.79 -11.06 3.16
C GLU A 35 2.94 -10.93 4.43
N PRO A 36 3.48 -10.46 5.58
CA PRO A 36 2.64 -10.28 6.77
C PRO A 36 1.51 -9.26 6.56
N MET A 37 1.68 -8.24 5.72
CA MET A 37 0.58 -7.33 5.37
C MET A 37 -0.53 -7.99 4.54
N ARG A 38 -0.18 -8.90 3.62
CA ARG A 38 -1.17 -9.69 2.87
C ARG A 38 -1.94 -10.63 3.78
N THR A 39 -1.22 -11.34 4.66
CA THR A 39 -1.85 -12.22 5.65
C THR A 39 -2.80 -11.41 6.53
N LEU A 40 -2.37 -10.24 7.01
CA LEU A 40 -3.24 -9.37 7.80
C LEU A 40 -4.50 -8.92 7.03
N ALA A 41 -4.37 -8.58 5.75
CA ALA A 41 -5.51 -8.21 4.90
C ALA A 41 -6.52 -9.36 4.70
N GLN A 42 -6.03 -10.61 4.69
CA GLN A 42 -6.86 -11.81 4.58
C GLN A 42 -7.55 -12.13 5.91
N THR A 43 -6.83 -12.01 7.02
CA THR A 43 -7.34 -12.21 8.38
C THR A 43 -8.38 -11.16 8.77
N ILE A 44 -8.22 -9.92 8.27
CA ILE A 44 -9.15 -8.83 8.55
C ILE A 44 -9.74 -8.31 7.22
N PRO A 45 -10.84 -8.91 6.75
CA PRO A 45 -11.58 -8.40 5.61
C PRO A 45 -12.03 -6.96 5.83
N LEU A 46 -12.09 -6.16 4.77
CA LEU A 46 -12.56 -4.78 4.82
C LEU A 46 -13.97 -4.70 5.41
N ALA A 47 -14.88 -5.57 4.96
CA ALA A 47 -16.26 -5.60 5.41
C ALA A 47 -16.36 -5.74 6.94
N SER A 48 -15.50 -6.57 7.56
CA SER A 48 -15.50 -6.77 9.01
C SER A 48 -15.08 -5.51 9.77
N LEU A 49 -14.17 -4.70 9.22
CA LEU A 49 -13.81 -3.42 9.81
C LEU A 49 -14.89 -2.36 9.58
N GLU A 50 -15.56 -2.37 8.43
CA GLU A 50 -16.68 -1.46 8.14
C GLU A 50 -17.85 -1.72 9.11
N ASP A 51 -18.20 -3.00 9.34
CA ASP A 51 -19.21 -3.40 10.33
C ASP A 51 -18.82 -2.95 11.75
N LEU A 52 -17.56 -3.16 12.13
CA LEU A 52 -17.02 -2.70 13.42
C LEU A 52 -17.17 -1.17 13.58
N ILE A 53 -16.83 -0.41 12.54
CA ILE A 53 -16.92 1.06 12.55
C ILE A 53 -18.37 1.51 12.70
N GLN A 54 -19.31 0.86 12.02
CA GLN A 54 -20.74 1.18 12.12
C GLN A 54 -21.31 0.89 13.51
N ALA A 55 -20.83 -0.16 14.18
CA ALA A 55 -21.26 -0.54 15.52
C ALA A 55 -20.74 0.36 16.65
N ILE A 56 -19.80 1.27 16.37
CA ILE A 56 -19.09 2.07 17.40
C ILE A 56 -19.40 3.57 17.24
N PRO A 57 -19.62 4.32 18.36
CA PRO A 57 -19.76 5.77 18.33
C PRO A 57 -18.52 6.48 17.75
N PRO A 58 -18.67 7.63 17.08
CA PRO A 58 -17.56 8.32 16.40
C PRO A 58 -16.29 8.51 17.23
N ALA A 59 -16.43 8.84 18.52
CA ALA A 59 -15.30 9.13 19.41
C ALA A 59 -14.31 7.96 19.60
N GLY A 60 -14.75 6.70 19.45
CA GLY A 60 -13.93 5.51 19.70
C GLY A 60 -13.47 4.76 18.44
N ARG A 61 -13.91 5.17 17.25
CA ARG A 61 -13.68 4.42 16.00
C ARG A 61 -12.20 4.28 15.67
N LEU A 62 -11.43 5.36 15.79
CA LEU A 62 -10.01 5.34 15.44
C LEU A 62 -9.23 4.34 16.30
N ASP A 63 -9.47 4.35 17.60
CA ASP A 63 -8.78 3.46 18.54
C ASP A 63 -9.24 2.01 18.38
N ALA A 64 -10.51 1.77 18.03
CA ALA A 64 -11.00 0.45 17.67
C ALA A 64 -10.31 -0.11 16.42
N ILE A 65 -10.24 0.66 15.32
CA ILE A 65 -9.58 0.21 14.08
C ILE A 65 -8.10 -0.07 14.34
N ARG A 66 -7.40 0.86 15.02
CA ARG A 66 -5.98 0.71 15.35
C ARG A 66 -5.73 -0.47 16.28
N GLY A 67 -6.56 -0.64 17.31
CA GLY A 67 -6.49 -1.73 18.26
C GLY A 67 -6.63 -3.09 17.57
N VAL A 68 -7.61 -3.25 16.69
CA VAL A 68 -7.80 -4.47 15.89
C VAL A 68 -6.63 -4.71 14.94
N LEU A 69 -6.22 -3.72 14.16
CA LEU A 69 -5.10 -3.89 13.21
C LEU A 69 -3.79 -4.24 13.92
N LEU A 70 -3.46 -3.56 15.03
CA LEU A 70 -2.22 -3.81 15.78
C LEU A 70 -2.29 -5.09 16.61
N GLY A 71 -3.45 -5.39 17.20
CA GLY A 71 -3.68 -6.59 17.99
C GLY A 71 -3.56 -7.85 17.15
N THR A 72 -4.27 -7.91 16.03
CA THR A 72 -4.18 -9.03 15.08
C THR A 72 -2.80 -9.12 14.44
N ALA A 73 -2.12 -8.00 14.20
CA ALA A 73 -0.74 -8.00 13.73
C ALA A 73 0.28 -8.45 14.80
N GLY A 74 -0.14 -8.70 16.04
CA GLY A 74 0.72 -9.18 17.12
C GLY A 74 1.63 -8.09 17.74
N PHE A 75 1.27 -6.82 17.58
CA PHE A 75 2.00 -5.70 18.19
C PHE A 75 1.55 -5.40 19.62
N LEU A 76 0.32 -5.73 20.01
CA LEU A 76 -0.20 -5.40 21.34
C LEU A 76 0.13 -6.52 22.36
N PRO A 77 0.58 -6.16 23.58
CA PRO A 77 0.80 -4.80 24.10
C PRO A 77 2.05 -4.13 23.50
N LEU A 78 2.01 -2.80 23.30
CA LEU A 78 3.12 -2.09 22.65
C LEU A 78 4.32 -1.95 23.58
N SER A 79 5.52 -2.25 23.07
CA SER A 79 6.75 -1.84 23.76
C SER A 79 6.94 -0.30 23.72
N PRO A 80 7.72 0.30 24.65
CA PRO A 80 8.03 1.73 24.60
C PRO A 80 8.66 2.18 23.27
N ALA A 81 9.47 1.32 22.65
CA ALA A 81 10.07 1.59 21.35
C ALA A 81 9.03 1.60 20.21
N GLU A 82 8.07 0.69 20.23
CA GLU A 82 6.97 0.63 19.27
C GLU A 82 6.01 1.82 19.42
N ALA A 83 5.68 2.21 20.65
CA ALA A 83 4.93 3.43 20.93
C ALA A 83 5.66 4.68 20.41
N HIS A 84 7.00 4.74 20.58
CA HIS A 84 7.81 5.83 20.03
C HIS A 84 7.80 5.85 18.49
N PHE A 85 7.93 4.69 17.82
CA PHE A 85 7.82 4.62 16.36
C PHE A 85 6.47 5.13 15.86
N GLY A 86 5.39 4.74 16.53
CA GLY A 86 4.03 5.20 16.22
C GLY A 86 3.74 6.66 16.59
N GLN A 87 4.67 7.33 17.29
CA GLN A 87 4.45 8.65 17.89
C GLN A 87 3.19 8.68 18.74
N LEU A 88 2.95 7.62 19.51
CA LEU A 88 1.77 7.42 20.33
C LEU A 88 2.02 7.90 21.77
N PRO A 89 1.26 8.88 22.27
CA PRO A 89 1.23 9.23 23.69
C PRO A 89 0.78 8.05 24.58
N PRO A 90 1.19 7.99 25.87
CA PRO A 90 0.85 6.87 26.76
C PRO A 90 -0.66 6.62 26.96
N ASP A 91 -1.46 7.69 27.01
CA ASP A 91 -2.92 7.63 27.08
C ASP A 91 -3.52 6.98 25.82
N HIS A 92 -2.96 7.29 24.65
CA HIS A 92 -3.36 6.63 23.41
C HIS A 92 -2.96 5.16 23.39
N VAL A 93 -1.76 4.78 23.85
CA VAL A 93 -1.36 3.37 23.95
C VAL A 93 -2.36 2.58 24.80
N SER A 94 -2.75 3.12 25.94
CA SER A 94 -3.72 2.51 26.84
C SER A 94 -5.10 2.36 26.18
N ALA A 95 -5.55 3.37 25.42
CA ALA A 95 -6.80 3.32 24.68
C ALA A 95 -6.79 2.24 23.58
N LEU A 96 -5.68 2.07 22.87
CA LEU A 96 -5.52 1.03 21.84
C LEU A 96 -5.59 -0.38 22.43
N GLU A 97 -4.91 -0.60 23.57
CA GLU A 97 -4.90 -1.89 24.26
C GLU A 97 -6.28 -2.22 24.84
N ALA A 98 -6.97 -1.24 25.41
CA ALA A 98 -8.35 -1.39 25.87
C ALA A 98 -9.30 -1.71 24.70
N ALA A 99 -9.18 -0.99 23.57
CA ALA A 99 -10.00 -1.24 22.40
C ALA A 99 -9.76 -2.64 21.81
N TRP A 100 -8.51 -3.11 21.76
CA TRP A 100 -8.20 -4.49 21.38
C TRP A 100 -8.81 -5.50 22.35
N HIS A 101 -8.71 -5.25 23.65
CA HIS A 101 -9.32 -6.12 24.64
C HIS A 101 -10.85 -6.24 24.44
N GLU A 102 -11.53 -5.12 24.21
CA GLU A 102 -12.99 -5.09 24.05
C GLU A 102 -13.49 -5.63 22.70
N ARG A 103 -12.76 -5.37 21.61
CA ARG A 103 -13.26 -5.55 20.23
C ARG A 103 -12.51 -6.60 19.43
N GLY A 104 -11.39 -7.09 19.94
CA GLY A 104 -10.52 -8.00 19.22
C GLY A 104 -10.98 -9.46 19.17
N GLU A 105 -12.05 -9.82 19.90
CA GLU A 105 -12.50 -11.21 20.06
C GLU A 105 -12.57 -12.00 18.74
N PRO A 106 -13.13 -11.47 17.63
CA PRO A 106 -13.19 -12.20 16.37
C PRO A 106 -11.83 -12.62 15.78
N TRP A 107 -10.74 -11.94 16.16
CA TRP A 107 -9.40 -12.14 15.60
C TRP A 107 -8.38 -12.68 16.60
N ARG A 108 -8.77 -12.95 17.86
CA ARG A 108 -7.83 -13.39 18.91
C ARG A 108 -7.13 -14.72 18.60
N HIS A 109 -7.74 -15.56 17.76
CA HIS A 109 -7.19 -16.84 17.34
C HIS A 109 -6.36 -16.78 16.05
N GLU A 110 -6.33 -15.62 15.39
CA GLU A 110 -5.64 -15.40 14.12
C GLU A 110 -4.50 -14.36 14.24
N ILE A 111 -3.98 -14.16 15.45
CA ILE A 111 -2.89 -13.22 15.69
C ILE A 111 -1.63 -13.67 14.94
N LEU A 112 -1.08 -12.77 14.13
CA LEU A 112 0.16 -13.00 13.41
C LEU A 112 1.33 -13.04 14.43
N PRO A 113 2.26 -14.00 14.30
CA PRO A 113 3.41 -14.07 15.19
C PRO A 113 4.35 -12.88 14.94
N ALA A 114 4.96 -12.35 16.01
CA ALA A 114 5.90 -11.23 15.91
C ALA A 114 7.10 -11.50 14.99
N SER A 115 7.46 -12.77 14.76
CA SER A 115 8.50 -13.22 13.83
C SER A 115 8.11 -13.09 12.36
N ALA A 116 6.82 -12.92 12.03
CA ALA A 116 6.37 -12.67 10.66
C ALA A 116 6.79 -11.27 10.16
N TRP A 117 7.08 -10.34 11.08
CA TRP A 117 7.39 -8.96 10.77
C TRP A 117 8.90 -8.65 10.87
N GLN A 118 9.43 -7.98 9.85
CA GLN A 118 10.72 -7.30 9.93
C GLN A 118 10.58 -6.01 10.74
N ARG A 119 10.79 -6.12 12.07
CA ARG A 119 10.70 -5.00 13.03
C ARG A 119 12.06 -4.40 13.39
N ALA A 120 13.14 -5.18 13.28
CA ALA A 120 14.48 -4.76 13.66
C ALA A 120 15.30 -4.21 12.49
N ARG A 121 16.23 -3.30 12.79
CA ARG A 121 17.19 -2.72 11.83
C ARG A 121 16.52 -2.07 10.60
N VAL A 122 15.27 -1.66 10.75
CA VAL A 122 14.54 -0.84 9.78
C VAL A 122 14.67 0.62 10.16
N ARG A 123 14.75 1.52 9.18
CA ARG A 123 14.65 2.95 9.44
C ARG A 123 13.29 3.22 10.11
N PRO A 124 13.16 4.17 11.05
CA PRO A 124 11.90 4.45 11.75
C PRO A 124 10.70 4.62 10.80
N ALA A 125 10.89 5.36 9.69
CA ALA A 125 9.87 5.56 8.66
C ALA A 125 9.45 4.28 7.90
N ASN A 126 10.22 3.19 8.02
CA ASN A 126 9.95 1.91 7.39
C ASN A 126 9.39 0.85 8.35
N HIS A 127 9.21 1.20 9.62
CA HIS A 127 8.61 0.29 10.58
C HIS A 127 7.15 0.00 10.19
N PRO A 128 6.64 -1.25 10.34
CA PRO A 128 5.26 -1.61 9.97
C PRO A 128 4.20 -0.91 10.82
N LEU A 129 4.46 -0.67 12.11
CA LEU A 129 3.47 -0.07 13.04
C LEU A 129 2.92 1.29 12.55
N PRO A 130 3.73 2.31 12.22
CA PRO A 130 3.22 3.57 11.67
C PRO A 130 2.33 3.40 10.43
N ARG A 131 2.59 2.37 9.63
CA ARG A 131 1.85 2.10 8.39
C ARG A 131 0.48 1.52 8.67
N LEU A 132 0.38 0.64 9.67
CA LEU A 132 -0.92 0.16 10.18
C LEU A 132 -1.74 1.31 10.77
N LEU A 133 -1.09 2.24 11.49
CA LEU A 133 -1.74 3.46 11.98
C LEU A 133 -2.25 4.35 10.85
N SER A 134 -1.48 4.49 9.76
CA SER A 134 -1.91 5.23 8.56
C SER A 134 -3.07 4.55 7.85
N MET A 135 -3.06 3.22 7.72
CA MET A 135 -4.20 2.46 7.15
C MET A 135 -5.47 2.65 7.97
N ALA A 136 -5.36 2.66 9.30
CA ALA A 136 -6.48 2.97 10.18
C ALA A 136 -7.05 4.37 9.93
N GLY A 137 -6.17 5.36 9.71
CA GLY A 137 -6.55 6.72 9.38
C GLY A 137 -7.29 6.82 8.05
N ILE A 138 -6.77 6.15 7.01
CA ILE A 138 -7.42 6.09 5.68
C ILE A 138 -8.83 5.49 5.80
N LEU A 139 -8.96 4.37 6.52
CA LEU A 139 -10.24 3.69 6.68
C LEU A 139 -11.25 4.54 7.45
N LEU A 140 -10.82 5.17 8.55
CA LEU A 140 -11.68 6.09 9.29
C LEU A 140 -12.14 7.25 8.40
N SER A 141 -11.22 7.91 7.70
CA SER A 141 -11.53 9.01 6.80
C SER A 141 -12.55 8.56 5.74
N ALA A 142 -12.37 7.39 5.13
CA ALA A 142 -13.31 6.88 4.13
C ALA A 142 -14.69 6.52 4.70
N SER A 143 -14.77 6.09 5.97
CA SER A 143 -16.05 5.81 6.65
C SER A 143 -16.93 7.04 6.85
N HIS A 144 -16.35 8.25 6.80
CA HIS A 144 -17.08 9.51 6.85
C HIS A 144 -17.60 9.99 5.48
N HIS A 145 -17.19 9.33 4.40
CA HIS A 145 -17.51 9.69 3.03
C HIS A 145 -18.39 8.60 2.38
N SER A 146 -18.21 8.33 1.09
CA SER A 146 -18.97 7.37 0.29
C SER A 146 -18.44 5.93 0.36
N GLY A 147 -17.68 5.58 1.41
CA GLY A 147 -17.06 4.27 1.59
C GLY A 147 -15.64 4.15 1.04
N PHE A 148 -14.93 3.09 1.45
CA PHE A 148 -13.49 2.92 1.20
C PHE A 148 -13.09 3.03 -0.27
N LEU A 149 -13.75 2.26 -1.13
CA LEU A 149 -13.45 2.21 -2.56
C LEU A 149 -13.58 3.59 -3.22
N VAL A 150 -14.71 4.25 -3.01
CA VAL A 150 -15.03 5.54 -3.65
C VAL A 150 -14.07 6.63 -3.16
N THR A 151 -13.83 6.70 -1.85
CA THR A 151 -12.89 7.67 -1.27
C THR A 151 -11.48 7.50 -1.83
N MET A 152 -11.01 6.26 -1.97
CA MET A 152 -9.67 6.01 -2.50
C MET A 152 -9.57 6.36 -3.98
N LEU A 153 -10.55 6.00 -4.81
CA LEU A 153 -10.56 6.38 -6.23
C LEU A 153 -10.64 7.90 -6.43
N ALA A 154 -11.39 8.60 -5.56
CA ALA A 154 -11.50 10.06 -5.61
C ALA A 154 -10.15 10.78 -5.41
N THR A 155 -9.16 10.14 -4.77
CA THR A 155 -7.81 10.73 -4.65
C THR A 155 -7.15 10.97 -6.00
N LEU A 156 -7.47 10.18 -7.04
CA LEU A 156 -6.90 10.33 -8.38
C LEU A 156 -7.36 11.61 -9.10
N VAL A 157 -8.48 12.19 -8.67
CA VAL A 157 -9.06 13.40 -9.27
C VAL A 157 -9.01 14.60 -8.32
N ASP A 158 -8.26 14.48 -7.21
CA ASP A 158 -8.13 15.55 -6.23
C ASP A 158 -7.38 16.76 -6.83
N PRO A 159 -7.87 17.99 -6.67
CA PRO A 159 -7.25 19.20 -7.22
C PRO A 159 -5.81 19.44 -6.75
N ASP A 160 -5.48 19.04 -5.52
CA ASP A 160 -4.13 19.17 -4.95
C ASP A 160 -3.23 17.98 -5.35
N GLY A 161 -3.79 17.01 -6.07
CA GLY A 161 -3.13 15.84 -6.59
C GLY A 161 -3.16 14.63 -5.65
N PRO A 162 -3.00 13.42 -6.19
CA PRO A 162 -3.25 12.17 -5.47
C PRO A 162 -2.35 11.94 -4.26
N VAL A 163 -1.11 12.44 -4.32
CA VAL A 163 -0.15 12.31 -3.22
C VAL A 163 -0.60 13.13 -2.02
N ILE A 164 -1.10 14.35 -2.22
CA ILE A 164 -1.57 15.21 -1.13
C ILE A 164 -2.88 14.65 -0.56
N ALA A 165 -3.81 14.26 -1.44
CA ALA A 165 -5.07 13.64 -1.05
C ALA A 165 -4.88 12.41 -0.15
N LEU A 166 -4.03 11.46 -0.56
CA LEU A 166 -3.74 10.26 0.22
C LEU A 166 -3.10 10.59 1.58
N ARG A 167 -2.22 11.59 1.63
CA ARG A 167 -1.60 12.04 2.88
C ARG A 167 -2.63 12.59 3.85
N ASN A 168 -3.55 13.41 3.36
CA ASN A 168 -4.64 13.98 4.16
C ASN A 168 -5.55 12.88 4.69
N LEU A 169 -5.97 11.92 3.85
CA LEU A 169 -6.79 10.78 4.28
C LEU A 169 -6.12 9.93 5.36
N SER A 170 -4.81 9.74 5.26
CA SER A 170 -4.04 8.95 6.23
C SER A 170 -3.74 9.67 7.54
N SER A 171 -3.92 11.00 7.58
CA SER A 171 -3.76 11.78 8.80
C SER A 171 -5.02 11.64 9.65
N ALA A 172 -4.89 11.06 10.84
CA ALA A 172 -6.02 10.83 11.74
C ALA A 172 -5.61 10.98 13.21
N GLY A 173 -6.39 11.78 13.94
CA GLY A 173 -6.09 12.16 15.31
C GLY A 173 -4.78 12.98 15.40
N LYS A 174 -3.92 12.64 16.35
CA LYS A 174 -2.58 13.27 16.52
C LYS A 174 -1.46 12.56 15.75
N THR A 175 -1.78 11.55 14.94
CA THR A 175 -0.78 10.77 14.21
C THR A 175 -0.52 11.40 12.84
N PRO A 176 0.74 11.64 12.47
CA PRO A 176 1.06 12.19 11.15
C PRO A 176 0.62 11.23 10.04
N GLY A 177 0.14 11.80 8.94
CA GLY A 177 -0.14 11.03 7.72
C GLY A 177 1.12 10.44 7.09
N VAL A 178 0.94 9.65 6.04
CA VAL A 178 2.05 9.03 5.32
C VAL A 178 3.02 10.08 4.76
N GLY A 179 4.30 9.74 4.70
CA GLY A 179 5.30 10.60 4.05
C GLY A 179 5.09 10.64 2.53
N VAL A 180 5.54 11.72 1.88
CA VAL A 180 5.41 11.95 0.42
C VAL A 180 5.89 10.75 -0.39
N ASP A 181 7.12 10.29 -0.17
CA ASP A 181 7.67 9.14 -0.89
C ASP A 181 6.78 7.90 -0.76
N ARG A 182 6.18 7.67 0.42
CA ARG A 182 5.37 6.48 0.68
C ARG A 182 3.98 6.60 0.06
N ALA A 183 3.42 7.80 0.04
CA ALA A 183 2.23 8.06 -0.76
C ALA A 183 2.50 7.72 -2.23
N ILE A 184 3.61 8.19 -2.82
CA ILE A 184 3.98 7.86 -4.21
C ILE A 184 4.13 6.34 -4.40
N ASP A 185 4.79 5.65 -3.47
CA ASP A 185 4.96 4.19 -3.52
C ASP A 185 3.62 3.44 -3.46
N VAL A 186 2.70 3.86 -2.59
CA VAL A 186 1.35 3.26 -2.45
C VAL A 186 0.49 3.55 -3.68
N MET A 187 0.54 4.78 -4.20
CA MET A 187 -0.13 5.15 -5.45
C MET A 187 0.35 4.30 -6.63
N SER A 188 1.67 4.22 -6.82
CA SER A 188 2.27 3.55 -7.98
C SER A 188 2.21 2.02 -7.91
N SER A 189 2.22 1.44 -6.70
CA SER A 189 2.20 0.00 -6.53
C SER A 189 0.80 -0.57 -6.27
N GLY A 190 -0.09 0.17 -5.61
CA GLY A 190 -1.42 -0.30 -5.22
C GLY A 190 -2.54 0.37 -6.00
N LEU A 191 -2.79 1.67 -5.74
CA LEU A 191 -4.02 2.34 -6.18
C LEU A 191 -4.12 2.48 -7.71
N ILE A 192 -3.07 2.93 -8.39
CA ILE A 192 -3.11 3.11 -9.85
C ILE A 192 -3.25 1.76 -10.58
N PRO A 193 -2.45 0.72 -10.27
CA PRO A 193 -2.66 -0.60 -10.88
C PRO A 193 -4.07 -1.16 -10.66
N PHE A 194 -4.65 -0.90 -9.49
CA PHE A 194 -6.04 -1.26 -9.17
C PHE A 194 -7.04 -0.47 -10.01
N ALA A 195 -6.92 0.86 -10.08
CA ALA A 195 -7.82 1.71 -10.86
C ALA A 195 -7.83 1.32 -12.35
N LEU A 196 -6.66 1.02 -12.93
CA LEU A 196 -6.56 0.53 -14.30
C LEU A 196 -7.21 -0.85 -14.49
N ALA A 197 -7.09 -1.75 -13.52
CA ALA A 197 -7.73 -3.06 -13.57
C ALA A 197 -9.25 -2.96 -13.44
N LEU A 198 -9.72 -2.10 -12.53
CA LEU A 198 -11.15 -1.81 -12.36
C LEU A 198 -11.73 -1.20 -13.64
N ALA A 199 -11.05 -0.21 -14.21
CA ALA A 199 -11.44 0.41 -15.46
C ALA A 199 -11.53 -0.58 -16.63
N ALA A 200 -10.57 -1.50 -16.75
CA ALA A 200 -10.61 -2.57 -17.75
C ALA A 200 -11.82 -3.50 -17.55
N GLN A 201 -12.09 -3.88 -16.29
CA GLN A 201 -13.20 -4.77 -15.93
C GLN A 201 -14.58 -4.13 -16.14
N THR A 202 -14.73 -2.83 -15.91
CA THR A 202 -16.00 -2.11 -16.01
C THR A 202 -16.21 -1.42 -17.37
N GLY A 203 -15.17 -1.29 -18.18
CA GLY A 203 -15.20 -0.49 -19.41
C GLY A 203 -15.16 1.02 -19.16
N ASP A 204 -14.73 1.47 -17.98
CA ASP A 204 -14.67 2.89 -17.62
C ASP A 204 -13.41 3.56 -18.21
N THR A 205 -13.57 4.14 -19.39
CA THR A 205 -12.46 4.83 -20.08
C THR A 205 -11.99 6.08 -19.34
N ALA A 206 -12.88 6.79 -18.64
CA ALA A 206 -12.51 7.99 -17.90
C ALA A 206 -11.58 7.65 -16.72
N LEU A 207 -11.88 6.57 -15.99
CA LEU A 207 -11.01 6.06 -14.94
C LEU A 207 -9.66 5.58 -15.50
N ALA A 208 -9.66 4.88 -16.64
CA ALA A 208 -8.43 4.43 -17.29
C ALA A 208 -7.52 5.61 -17.68
N ASP A 209 -8.08 6.65 -18.29
CA ASP A 209 -7.37 7.85 -18.72
C ASP A 209 -6.81 8.62 -17.52
N THR A 210 -7.64 8.82 -16.49
CA THR A 210 -7.25 9.51 -15.26
C THR A 210 -6.10 8.77 -14.56
N ALA A 211 -6.23 7.46 -14.34
CA ALA A 211 -5.21 6.67 -13.68
C ALA A 211 -3.90 6.63 -14.49
N SER A 212 -3.99 6.58 -15.82
CA SER A 212 -2.81 6.61 -16.71
C SER A 212 -2.10 7.96 -16.66
N GLN A 213 -2.85 9.05 -16.73
CA GLN A 213 -2.33 10.41 -16.66
C GLN A 213 -1.65 10.67 -15.31
N GLU A 214 -2.26 10.26 -14.21
CA GLU A 214 -1.65 10.41 -12.89
C GLU A 214 -0.38 9.56 -12.75
N TRP A 215 -0.34 8.36 -13.33
CA TRP A 215 0.88 7.55 -13.30
C TRP A 215 2.06 8.20 -14.05
N GLU A 216 1.78 8.88 -15.16
CA GLU A 216 2.77 9.61 -15.94
C GLU A 216 3.30 10.85 -15.22
N ARG A 217 2.45 11.52 -14.42
CA ARG A 217 2.81 12.71 -13.64
C ARG A 217 3.54 12.38 -12.35
N LEU A 218 3.31 11.20 -11.77
CA LEU A 218 3.92 10.82 -10.50
C LEU A 218 5.46 10.84 -10.57
N PRO A 219 6.12 11.54 -9.63
CA PRO A 219 7.57 11.62 -9.61
C PRO A 219 8.19 10.26 -9.33
N GLU A 220 9.44 10.09 -9.75
CA GLU A 220 10.17 8.85 -9.50
C GLU A 220 10.37 8.64 -7.99
N PRO A 221 9.99 7.46 -7.44
CA PRO A 221 10.30 7.11 -6.07
C PRO A 221 11.81 7.04 -5.83
N ALA A 222 12.20 7.08 -4.55
CA ALA A 222 13.60 6.91 -4.17
C ALA A 222 14.19 5.61 -4.74
N ALA A 223 15.28 5.72 -5.51
CA ALA A 223 15.93 4.57 -6.12
C ALA A 223 16.42 3.57 -5.07
N ASN A 224 16.22 2.28 -5.34
CA ASN A 224 16.63 1.19 -4.48
C ASN A 224 17.58 0.23 -5.22
N ALA A 225 18.04 -0.83 -4.55
CA ALA A 225 19.00 -1.77 -5.14
C ALA A 225 18.43 -2.47 -6.39
N ILE A 226 17.12 -2.72 -6.41
CA ILE A 226 16.41 -3.35 -7.52
C ILE A 226 16.38 -2.40 -8.71
N THR A 227 15.85 -1.17 -8.55
CA THR A 227 15.76 -0.21 -9.66
C THR A 227 17.13 0.18 -10.20
N ARG A 228 18.16 0.33 -9.33
CA ARG A 228 19.54 0.58 -9.76
C ARG A 228 20.12 -0.58 -10.58
N ARG A 229 19.91 -1.82 -10.14
CA ARG A 229 20.38 -3.00 -10.87
C ARG A 229 19.68 -3.11 -12.23
N ALA A 230 18.36 -2.96 -12.24
CA ALA A 230 17.56 -2.97 -13.45
C ALA A 230 18.03 -1.90 -14.45
N ALA A 231 18.16 -0.65 -13.99
CA ALA A 231 18.63 0.48 -14.81
C ALA A 231 20.01 0.19 -15.42
N ARG A 232 20.95 -0.33 -14.61
CA ARG A 232 22.27 -0.72 -15.09
C ARG A 232 22.21 -1.86 -16.11
N GLN A 233 21.29 -2.80 -15.94
CA GLN A 233 21.13 -3.91 -16.87
C GLN A 233 20.58 -3.45 -18.23
N VAL A 234 19.62 -2.51 -18.23
CA VAL A 234 18.93 -2.08 -19.46
C VAL A 234 19.64 -0.93 -20.19
N ALA A 235 20.33 -0.05 -19.47
CA ALA A 235 20.95 1.14 -20.02
C ALA A 235 22.48 1.19 -19.82
N GLY A 236 23.08 0.21 -19.15
CA GLY A 236 24.51 0.23 -18.85
C GLY A 236 24.89 1.43 -17.98
N SER A 237 25.79 2.26 -18.50
CA SER A 237 26.19 3.54 -17.90
C SER A 237 25.42 4.74 -18.47
N ALA A 238 24.57 4.55 -19.47
CA ALA A 238 23.79 5.63 -20.04
C ALA A 238 22.71 6.08 -19.04
N PRO A 239 22.53 7.39 -18.82
CA PRO A 239 21.46 7.87 -17.98
C PRO A 239 20.12 7.56 -18.64
N LEU A 240 19.20 6.96 -17.87
CA LEU A 240 17.80 6.95 -18.24
C LEU A 240 17.24 8.37 -18.02
N GLY A 241 16.38 8.82 -18.93
CA GLY A 241 15.66 10.10 -18.78
C GLY A 241 14.76 10.11 -17.54
N LYS A 242 13.92 11.14 -17.38
CA LYS A 242 12.94 11.19 -16.29
C LYS A 242 11.84 10.15 -16.55
N ILE A 243 12.03 8.94 -16.05
CA ILE A 243 11.12 7.81 -16.26
C ILE A 243 9.92 7.80 -15.29
N GLY A 244 9.97 8.63 -14.24
CA GLY A 244 8.89 8.80 -13.26
C GLY A 244 8.55 7.52 -12.49
N ALA A 245 7.44 7.54 -11.75
CA ALA A 245 6.97 6.37 -11.02
C ALA A 245 6.62 5.19 -11.95
N ARG A 246 6.08 5.48 -13.14
CA ARG A 246 5.72 4.46 -14.14
C ARG A 246 6.95 3.69 -14.62
N GLY A 247 8.02 4.37 -14.97
CA GLY A 247 9.25 3.73 -15.38
C GLY A 247 9.96 3.01 -14.25
N ALA A 248 9.96 3.55 -13.02
CA ALA A 248 10.48 2.84 -11.85
C ALA A 248 9.76 1.50 -11.60
N GLN A 249 8.43 1.46 -11.75
CA GLN A 249 7.67 0.21 -11.68
C GLN A 249 8.01 -0.73 -12.86
N GLY A 250 8.23 -0.18 -14.06
CA GLY A 250 8.76 -0.91 -15.21
C GLY A 250 10.11 -1.58 -14.91
N LEU A 251 11.05 -0.86 -14.31
CA LEU A 251 12.35 -1.39 -13.89
C LEU A 251 12.22 -2.51 -12.86
N ILE A 252 11.32 -2.36 -11.87
CA ILE A 252 11.04 -3.43 -10.90
C ILE A 252 10.50 -4.68 -11.61
N HIS A 253 9.57 -4.51 -12.57
CA HIS A 253 9.01 -5.62 -13.33
C HIS A 253 10.07 -6.32 -14.19
N LEU A 254 10.87 -5.56 -14.92
CA LEU A 254 11.97 -6.09 -15.74
C LEU A 254 12.97 -6.87 -14.89
N ASP A 255 13.34 -6.32 -13.74
CA ASP A 255 14.30 -6.96 -12.87
C ASP A 255 13.80 -8.29 -12.31
N THR A 256 12.58 -8.28 -11.76
CA THR A 256 11.99 -9.46 -11.13
C THR A 256 11.63 -10.56 -12.13
N SER A 257 11.18 -10.18 -13.33
CA SER A 257 10.66 -11.13 -14.32
C SER A 257 11.72 -11.60 -15.33
N LEU A 258 12.77 -10.80 -15.55
CA LEU A 258 13.77 -11.02 -16.60
C LEU A 258 15.21 -10.92 -16.10
N CYS A 259 15.64 -9.79 -15.52
CA CYS A 259 17.07 -9.57 -15.23
C CYS A 259 17.61 -10.54 -14.16
N GLN A 260 16.91 -10.68 -13.03
CA GLN A 260 17.31 -11.58 -11.94
C GLN A 260 17.29 -13.07 -12.35
N PRO A 261 16.28 -13.59 -13.07
CA PRO A 261 16.32 -14.95 -13.62
C PRO A 261 17.16 -15.10 -14.90
N ARG A 262 17.82 -14.04 -15.39
CA ARG A 262 18.67 -14.02 -16.60
C ARG A 262 17.95 -14.40 -17.91
N ARG A 263 16.68 -14.02 -18.05
CA ARG A 263 15.86 -14.30 -19.25
C ARG A 263 16.00 -13.21 -20.33
N CYS A 264 17.23 -12.80 -20.62
CA CYS A 264 17.50 -11.71 -21.56
C CYS A 264 17.03 -12.02 -22.99
N PHE A 265 16.99 -13.29 -23.38
CA PHE A 265 16.49 -13.73 -24.70
C PHE A 265 14.99 -13.46 -24.92
N GLU A 266 14.22 -13.24 -23.84
CA GLU A 266 12.80 -12.89 -23.91
C GLU A 266 12.56 -11.38 -23.74
N CYS A 267 13.63 -10.61 -23.50
CA CYS A 267 13.53 -9.19 -23.20
C CYS A 267 13.46 -8.38 -24.49
N SER A 268 12.37 -7.65 -24.70
CA SER A 268 12.21 -6.76 -25.86
C SER A 268 13.33 -5.71 -25.94
N ILE A 269 13.80 -5.18 -24.82
CA ILE A 269 14.94 -4.24 -24.78
C ILE A 269 16.22 -4.91 -25.28
N ALA A 270 16.48 -6.16 -24.88
CA ALA A 270 17.67 -6.88 -25.35
C ALA A 270 17.56 -7.23 -26.84
N ALA A 271 16.36 -7.62 -27.31
CA ALA A 271 16.11 -7.86 -28.74
C ALA A 271 16.39 -6.60 -29.58
N VAL A 272 15.92 -5.43 -29.14
CA VAL A 272 16.21 -4.15 -29.81
C VAL A 272 17.72 -3.83 -29.77
N ALA A 273 18.38 -4.04 -28.63
CA ALA A 273 19.81 -3.75 -28.51
C ALA A 273 20.68 -4.67 -29.41
N LEU A 274 20.29 -5.92 -29.62
CA LEU A 274 20.99 -6.84 -30.52
C LEU A 274 20.74 -6.45 -31.99
N ALA A 275 19.51 -6.07 -32.35
CA ALA A 275 19.16 -5.66 -33.72
C ALA A 275 19.85 -4.36 -34.18
N VAL A 276 20.28 -3.49 -33.25
CA VAL A 276 21.05 -2.26 -33.58
C VAL A 276 22.53 -2.55 -33.84
N ASN A 277 23.03 -3.72 -33.42
CA ASN A 277 24.43 -4.11 -33.58
C ASN A 277 24.66 -5.10 -34.75
N GLU A 278 23.64 -5.35 -35.58
CA GLU A 278 23.72 -6.03 -36.88
C GLU A 278 23.75 -5.00 -38.02
#